data_AF-A0A4Q5TWR5-F1
#
_entry.id   AF-A0A4Q5TWR5-F1
#
_cell.length_a   1.000
_cell.length_b   1.000
_cell.length_c   1.000
_cell.angle_alpha   90.00
_cell.angle_beta   90.00
_cell.angle_gamma   90.00
#
_symmetry.space_group_name_H-M   'P 1'
#
loop_
_entity.id
_entity.type
_entity.pdbx_description
1 polymer ?
#
loop_
_entity_poly.entity_id
_entity_poly.type
_entity_poly.pdbx_seq_one_letter_code
_entity_poly.pdbx_strand_id
1 'polypeptide(L)'
;MEYLLFVVYLGFFAWLVTRTKFFLASGLSKPQLVILFLLKVIAGIFYGWIGIYYGELAQMSDTWNYHYQALTEFDILRTNPHEYFTNLFHNPYEHGLGNFFGSEQSYWNDLKSNVFVKFISIFDIFSGGYYYVNVIFYSYAVFLGPMALYRVMNDLLPDRRAWVLLGVFFIPSFFYWGSGLHKEGLISLAISLVIYAIYT
;
A
#
# COMPACT_ATOMS: atom_id res chain seq x y z
N MET A 1 6.02 22.64 -2.88
CA MET A 1 6.16 21.58 -3.90
C MET A 1 5.28 20.37 -3.58
N GLU A 2 5.27 19.90 -2.33
CA GLU A 2 4.40 18.79 -1.88
C GLU A 2 2.92 18.91 -2.29
N TYR A 3 2.23 19.99 -1.91
CA TYR A 3 0.81 20.15 -2.23
C TYR A 3 0.52 20.14 -3.74
N LEU A 4 1.45 20.66 -4.56
CA LEU A 4 1.33 20.64 -6.01
C LEU A 4 1.42 19.20 -6.53
N LEU A 5 2.45 18.45 -6.09
CA LEU A 5 2.60 17.04 -6.44
C LEU A 5 1.40 16.21 -5.97
N PHE A 6 0.91 16.48 -4.77
CA PHE A 6 -0.28 15.83 -4.23
C PHE A 6 -1.50 16.03 -5.13
N VAL A 7 -1.83 17.28 -5.50
CA VAL A 7 -2.98 17.57 -6.36
C VAL A 7 -2.80 16.96 -7.76
N VAL A 8 -1.61 17.05 -8.34
CA VAL A 8 -1.30 16.49 -9.66
C VAL A 8 -1.44 14.97 -9.65
N TYR A 9 -0.83 14.27 -8.69
CA TYR A 9 -0.92 12.81 -8.61
C TYR A 9 -2.32 12.34 -8.21
N LEU A 10 -3.02 13.06 -7.33
CA LEU A 10 -4.40 12.72 -6.97
C LEU A 10 -5.31 12.78 -8.21
N GLY A 11 -5.19 13.85 -9.00
CA GLY A 11 -5.91 13.99 -10.26
C GLY A 11 -5.52 12.92 -11.28
N PHE A 12 -4.23 12.66 -11.43
CA PHE A 12 -3.71 11.64 -12.33
C PHE A 12 -4.21 10.23 -11.97
N PHE A 13 -4.10 9.81 -10.71
CA PHE A 13 -4.54 8.49 -10.28
C PHE A 13 -6.07 8.35 -10.25
N ALA A 14 -6.81 9.40 -9.87
CA ALA A 14 -8.27 9.41 -10.00
C ALA A 14 -8.70 9.22 -11.47
N TRP A 15 -8.02 9.90 -12.41
CA TRP A 15 -8.23 9.68 -13.83
C TRP A 15 -7.83 8.26 -14.26
N LEU A 16 -6.67 7.76 -13.81
CA LEU A 16 -6.14 6.45 -14.18
C LEU A 16 -7.08 5.32 -13.76
N VAL A 17 -7.69 5.42 -12.57
CA VAL A 17 -8.71 4.46 -12.10
C VAL A 17 -9.87 4.32 -13.10
N THR A 18 -10.23 5.39 -13.82
CA THR A 18 -11.29 5.37 -14.85
C THR A 18 -10.83 4.85 -16.22
N ARG A 19 -9.54 4.56 -16.39
CA ARG A 19 -8.92 4.09 -17.64
C ARG A 19 -8.38 2.67 -17.55
N THR A 20 -8.07 2.19 -16.34
CA THR A 20 -7.57 0.84 -16.13
C THR A 20 -8.65 -0.20 -16.39
N LYS A 21 -8.42 -1.06 -17.40
CA LYS A 21 -9.36 -2.10 -17.84
C LYS A 21 -9.81 -3.01 -16.70
N PHE A 22 -8.90 -3.34 -15.78
CA PHE A 22 -9.19 -4.19 -14.62
C PHE A 22 -10.29 -3.61 -13.73
N PHE A 23 -10.27 -2.30 -13.47
CA PHE A 23 -11.29 -1.63 -12.67
C PHE A 23 -12.61 -1.46 -13.42
N LEU A 24 -12.54 -1.15 -14.72
CA LEU A 24 -13.74 -1.02 -15.56
C LEU A 24 -14.50 -2.34 -15.72
N ALA A 25 -13.77 -3.47 -15.74
CA ALA A 25 -14.36 -4.81 -15.80
C ALA A 25 -15.07 -5.25 -14.51
N SER A 26 -15.14 -4.40 -13.47
CA SER A 26 -15.99 -4.62 -12.29
C SER A 26 -17.46 -4.29 -12.50
N GLY A 27 -17.80 -3.62 -13.61
CA GLY A 27 -19.13 -3.10 -13.86
C GLY A 27 -19.50 -1.86 -13.05
N LEU A 28 -18.64 -1.38 -12.14
CA LEU A 28 -18.84 -0.12 -11.41
C LEU A 28 -18.75 1.07 -12.36
N SER A 29 -19.55 2.10 -12.09
CA SER A 29 -19.49 3.34 -12.85
C SER A 29 -18.19 4.09 -12.56
N LYS A 30 -17.72 4.90 -13.52
CA LYS A 30 -16.50 5.71 -13.33
C LYS A 30 -16.56 6.59 -12.07
N PRO A 31 -17.69 7.27 -11.76
CA PRO A 31 -17.80 8.03 -10.50
C PRO A 31 -17.65 7.15 -9.26
N GLN A 32 -18.24 5.94 -9.24
CA GLN A 32 -18.10 5.02 -8.10
C GLN A 32 -16.64 4.62 -7.88
N LEU A 33 -15.91 4.30 -8.95
CA LEU A 33 -14.50 3.95 -8.86
C LEU A 33 -13.66 5.10 -8.30
N VAL A 34 -13.90 6.33 -8.77
CA VAL A 34 -13.23 7.53 -8.26
C VAL A 34 -13.58 7.77 -6.78
N ILE A 35 -14.85 7.67 -6.39
CA ILE A 35 -15.27 7.85 -5.00
C ILE A 35 -14.60 6.83 -4.08
N LEU A 36 -14.60 5.54 -4.44
CA LEU A 36 -13.96 4.49 -3.65
C LEU A 36 -12.44 4.72 -3.52
N PHE A 37 -11.78 5.14 -4.60
CA PHE A 37 -10.37 5.49 -4.57
C PHE A 37 -10.09 6.71 -3.67
N LEU A 38 -10.87 7.78 -3.80
CA LEU A 38 -10.71 8.99 -2.98
C LEU A 38 -10.97 8.71 -1.50
N LEU A 39 -12.00 7.92 -1.18
CA LEU A 39 -12.25 7.46 0.19
C LEU A 39 -11.04 6.72 0.75
N LYS A 40 -10.41 5.86 -0.06
CA LYS A 40 -9.20 5.13 0.34
C LYS A 40 -8.02 6.07 0.62
N VAL A 41 -7.81 7.07 -0.24
CA VAL A 41 -6.77 8.10 -0.02
C VAL A 41 -7.06 8.89 1.26
N ILE A 42 -8.31 9.31 1.49
CA ILE A 42 -8.72 10.01 2.72
C ILE A 42 -8.43 9.15 3.95
N ALA A 43 -8.73 7.85 3.90
CA ALA A 43 -8.42 6.93 4.98
C ALA A 43 -6.91 6.78 5.23
N GLY A 44 -6.09 6.74 4.17
CA GLY A 44 -4.63 6.73 4.29
C GLY A 44 -4.05 8.02 4.88
N ILE A 45 -4.59 9.18 4.49
CA ILE A 45 -4.22 10.48 5.09
C ILE A 45 -4.60 10.51 6.57
N PHE A 46 -5.81 10.07 6.89
CA PHE A 46 -6.28 9.98 8.27
C PHE A 46 -5.41 9.04 9.11
N TYR A 47 -5.00 7.90 8.55
CA TYR A 47 -4.07 6.96 9.18
C TYR A 47 -2.72 7.63 9.50
N GLY A 48 -2.13 8.33 8.53
CA GLY A 48 -0.88 9.07 8.72
C GLY A 48 -1.01 10.19 9.76
N TRP A 49 -2.12 10.92 9.73
CA TRP A 49 -2.43 11.97 10.71
C TRP A 49 -2.52 11.41 12.13
N ILE A 50 -3.23 10.29 12.34
CA ILE A 50 -3.26 9.59 13.63
C ILE A 50 -1.85 9.20 14.07
N GLY A 51 -1.03 8.69 13.15
CA GLY A 51 0.35 8.29 13.45
C GLY A 51 1.24 9.43 13.98
N ILE A 52 1.00 10.68 13.55
CA ILE A 52 1.69 11.85 14.10
C ILE A 52 1.16 12.20 15.49
N TYR A 53 -0.16 12.38 15.62
CA TYR A 53 -0.76 12.97 16.83
C TYR A 53 -0.88 11.98 17.99
N TYR A 54 -1.01 10.70 17.70
CA TYR A 54 -1.17 9.63 18.69
C TYR A 54 -0.02 8.61 18.66
N GLY A 55 1.05 8.90 17.91
CA GLY A 55 2.21 8.00 17.77
C GLY A 55 2.85 7.61 19.10
N GLU A 56 3.00 8.57 20.03
CA GLU A 56 3.59 8.33 21.36
C GLU A 56 2.64 7.62 22.33
N LEU A 57 1.33 7.82 22.18
CA LEU A 57 0.29 7.28 23.07
C LEU A 57 -0.18 5.88 22.68
N ALA A 58 -0.23 5.59 21.38
CA ALA A 58 -0.84 4.38 20.83
C ALA A 58 0.12 3.52 20.00
N GLN A 59 1.42 3.84 19.99
CA GLN A 59 2.44 3.14 19.18
C GLN A 59 2.07 3.04 17.69
N MET A 60 1.26 3.96 17.16
CA MET A 60 0.86 4.00 15.75
C MET A 60 1.91 4.68 14.86
N SER A 61 3.18 4.70 15.29
CA SER A 61 4.29 5.31 14.59
C SER A 61 4.80 4.48 13.41
N ASP A 62 4.33 3.23 13.26
CA ASP A 62 4.81 2.28 12.25
C ASP A 62 4.81 2.85 10.84
N THR A 63 3.74 3.54 10.43
CA THR A 63 3.65 4.09 9.07
C THR A 63 4.70 5.16 8.77
N TRP A 64 5.02 5.98 9.78
CA TRP A 64 6.06 7.00 9.67
C TRP A 64 7.44 6.38 9.76
N ASN A 65 7.61 5.33 10.58
CA ASN A 65 8.85 4.58 10.66
C ASN A 65 9.21 3.96 9.29
N TYR A 66 8.24 3.30 8.63
CA TYR A 66 8.44 2.80 7.27
C TYR A 66 8.78 3.90 6.28
N HIS A 67 8.15 5.07 6.39
CA HIS A 67 8.45 6.20 5.53
C HIS A 67 9.88 6.73 5.75
N TYR A 68 10.31 6.93 6.99
CA TYR A 68 11.67 7.40 7.28
C TYR A 68 12.74 6.39 6.82
N GLN A 69 12.51 5.10 6.99
CA GLN A 69 13.40 4.07 6.44
C GLN A 69 13.43 4.12 4.91
N ALA A 70 12.29 4.39 4.27
CA ALA A 70 12.20 4.49 2.81
C ALA A 70 12.94 5.72 2.26
N LEU A 71 12.94 6.83 3.01
CA LEU A 71 13.75 8.01 2.70
C LEU A 71 15.24 7.70 2.75
N THR A 72 15.69 6.95 3.76
CA THR A 72 17.09 6.48 3.82
C THR A 72 17.46 5.66 2.60
N GLU A 73 16.60 4.72 2.20
CA GLU A 73 16.78 3.94 0.98
C GLU A 73 16.79 4.81 -0.29
N PHE A 74 15.93 5.82 -0.35
CA PHE A 74 15.90 6.77 -1.45
C PHE A 74 17.17 7.62 -1.55
N ASP A 75 17.79 7.96 -0.42
CA ASP A 75 19.08 8.65 -0.40
C ASP A 75 20.24 7.72 -0.79
N ILE A 76 20.19 6.43 -0.43
CA ILE A 76 21.13 5.41 -0.94
C ILE A 76 21.02 5.31 -2.47
N LEU A 77 19.82 5.33 -3.05
CA LEU A 77 19.66 5.31 -4.51
C LEU A 77 20.39 6.48 -5.20
N ARG A 78 20.43 7.66 -4.57
CA ARG A 78 21.11 8.84 -5.13
C ARG A 78 22.63 8.78 -4.99
N THR A 79 23.12 8.23 -3.90
CA THR A 79 24.55 8.20 -3.57
C THR A 79 25.26 6.95 -4.10
N ASN A 80 24.61 5.78 -4.00
CA ASN A 80 25.12 4.48 -4.41
C ASN A 80 24.00 3.58 -4.96
N PRO A 81 23.62 3.72 -6.24
CA PRO A 81 22.57 2.92 -6.86
C PRO A 81 22.81 1.41 -6.80
N HIS A 82 24.07 0.97 -6.86
CA HIS A 82 24.41 -0.45 -6.76
C HIS A 82 23.96 -1.02 -5.41
N GLU A 83 24.30 -0.33 -4.32
CA GLU A 83 23.89 -0.71 -2.97
C GLU A 83 22.37 -0.74 -2.81
N TYR A 84 21.66 0.24 -3.39
CA TYR A 84 20.20 0.24 -3.36
C TYR A 84 19.59 -1.02 -3.99
N PHE A 85 20.17 -1.59 -5.05
CA PHE A 85 19.63 -2.82 -5.65
C PHE A 85 20.13 -4.10 -4.97
N THR A 86 21.24 -4.05 -4.23
CA THR A 86 21.84 -5.26 -3.62
C THR A 86 21.58 -5.41 -2.12
N ASN A 87 21.36 -4.32 -1.38
CA ASN A 87 21.30 -4.34 0.09
C ASN A 87 20.17 -5.22 0.65
N LEU A 88 19.07 -5.38 -0.09
CA LEU A 88 17.96 -6.25 0.30
C LEU A 88 18.38 -7.72 0.40
N PHE A 89 19.39 -8.13 -0.38
CA PHE A 89 19.88 -9.52 -0.44
C PHE A 89 21.11 -9.76 0.45
N HIS A 90 21.56 -8.73 1.17
CA HIS A 90 22.69 -8.83 2.07
C HIS A 90 22.19 -9.07 3.50
N ASN A 91 22.78 -10.05 4.18
CA ASN A 91 22.51 -10.29 5.60
C ASN A 91 23.49 -9.46 6.44
N PRO A 92 23.02 -8.43 7.18
CA PRO A 92 23.91 -7.57 7.97
C PRO A 92 24.34 -8.20 9.30
N TYR A 93 23.81 -9.38 9.69
CA TYR A 93 24.09 -9.99 10.98
C TYR A 93 25.34 -10.87 10.96
N GLU A 94 26.23 -10.65 11.93
CA GLU A 94 27.51 -11.38 12.10
C GLU A 94 27.32 -12.89 12.34
N HIS A 95 26.16 -13.31 12.84
CA HIS A 95 25.85 -14.72 13.12
C HIS A 95 25.54 -15.56 11.86
N GLY A 96 25.64 -14.98 10.66
CA GLY A 96 25.40 -15.68 9.40
C GLY A 96 24.00 -16.27 9.31
N LEU A 97 23.89 -17.53 8.87
CA LEU A 97 22.61 -18.25 8.77
C LEU A 97 22.15 -18.91 10.10
N GLY A 98 22.97 -18.87 11.15
CA GLY A 98 22.70 -19.58 12.41
C GLY A 98 21.40 -19.16 13.10
N ASN A 99 21.01 -17.89 12.93
CA ASN A 99 19.76 -17.32 13.44
C ASN A 99 18.79 -16.92 12.32
N PHE A 100 18.88 -17.53 11.13
CA PHE A 100 18.08 -17.11 9.97
C PHE A 100 16.56 -17.08 10.25
N PHE A 101 16.03 -18.06 11.00
CA PHE A 101 14.61 -18.12 11.40
C PHE A 101 14.36 -17.63 12.85
N GLY A 102 15.32 -16.91 13.45
CA GLY A 102 15.15 -16.34 14.79
C GLY A 102 13.98 -15.35 14.83
N SER A 103 13.30 -15.27 15.96
CA SER A 103 12.19 -14.33 16.18
C SER A 103 12.64 -12.87 16.36
N GLU A 104 13.93 -12.65 16.62
CA GLU A 104 14.55 -11.34 16.81
C GLU A 104 15.91 -11.29 16.12
N GLN A 105 16.28 -10.11 15.61
CA GLN A 105 17.58 -9.83 14.97
C GLN A 105 17.97 -10.88 13.91
N SER A 106 17.01 -11.26 13.08
CA SER A 106 17.21 -12.20 11.98
C SER A 106 16.87 -11.56 10.65
N TYR A 107 17.67 -11.90 9.64
CA TYR A 107 17.46 -11.42 8.29
C TYR A 107 16.05 -11.76 7.77
N TRP A 108 15.55 -12.98 8.03
CA TRP A 108 14.22 -13.37 7.58
C TRP A 108 13.10 -12.58 8.26
N ASN A 109 13.22 -12.34 9.58
CA ASN A 109 12.22 -11.58 10.31
C ASN A 109 12.13 -10.14 9.81
N ASP A 110 13.27 -9.54 9.46
CA ASP A 110 13.36 -8.14 9.07
C ASP A 110 13.10 -7.94 7.57
N LEU A 111 13.32 -8.99 6.75
CA LEU A 111 13.05 -8.97 5.32
C LEU A 111 11.63 -8.52 4.99
N LYS A 112 10.63 -8.93 5.79
CA LYS A 112 9.22 -8.51 5.59
C LYS A 112 9.05 -6.99 5.67
N SER A 113 9.76 -6.34 6.57
CA SER A 113 9.75 -4.88 6.74
C SER A 113 10.61 -4.23 5.66
N ASN A 114 11.79 -4.76 5.38
CA ASN A 114 12.73 -4.21 4.40
C ASN A 114 12.16 -4.23 2.97
N VAL A 115 11.45 -5.30 2.58
CA VAL A 115 10.72 -5.36 1.30
C VAL A 115 9.65 -4.28 1.22
N PHE A 116 8.94 -4.03 2.32
CA PHE A 116 7.93 -2.98 2.36
C PHE A 116 8.57 -1.58 2.28
N VAL A 117 9.67 -1.35 2.98
CA VAL A 117 10.47 -0.12 2.88
C VAL A 117 10.93 0.11 1.44
N LYS A 118 11.48 -0.90 0.76
CA LYS A 118 11.86 -0.84 -0.66
C LYS A 118 10.69 -0.49 -1.57
N PHE A 119 9.51 -1.02 -1.27
CA PHE A 119 8.32 -0.71 -2.05
C PHE A 119 7.94 0.77 -1.93
N ILE A 120 8.01 1.34 -0.72
CA ILE A 120 7.76 2.78 -0.51
C ILE A 120 8.87 3.63 -1.14
N SER A 121 10.14 3.22 -1.05
CA SER A 121 11.25 4.00 -1.61
C SER A 121 11.17 4.15 -3.14
N ILE A 122 10.51 3.20 -3.83
CA ILE A 122 10.19 3.35 -5.26
C ILE A 122 9.19 4.50 -5.48
N PHE A 123 8.21 4.68 -4.60
CA PHE A 123 7.30 5.83 -4.66
C PHE A 123 8.02 7.13 -4.33
N ASP A 124 9.01 7.11 -3.44
CA ASP A 124 9.83 8.28 -3.09
C ASP A 124 10.58 8.86 -4.31
N ILE A 125 10.91 8.05 -5.31
CA ILE A 125 11.47 8.51 -6.59
C ILE A 125 10.54 9.50 -7.29
N PHE A 126 9.22 9.26 -7.26
CA PHE A 126 8.21 10.07 -7.95
C PHE A 126 7.61 11.15 -7.06
N SER A 127 7.49 10.88 -5.76
CA SER A 127 6.96 11.82 -4.78
C SER A 127 8.01 12.82 -4.31
N GLY A 128 9.30 12.52 -4.49
CA GLY A 128 10.39 13.30 -3.92
C GLY A 128 10.57 13.11 -2.41
N GLY A 129 9.99 12.05 -1.83
CA GLY A 129 10.05 11.78 -0.40
C GLY A 129 8.85 12.29 0.41
N TYR A 130 7.74 12.67 -0.24
CA TYR A 130 6.57 13.19 0.47
C TYR A 130 5.58 12.08 0.86
N TYR A 131 5.39 11.89 2.17
CA TYR A 131 4.51 10.86 2.74
C TYR A 131 3.09 10.85 2.13
N TYR A 132 2.39 11.99 2.14
CA TYR A 132 1.00 12.04 1.67
C TYR A 132 0.86 11.83 0.17
N VAL A 133 1.92 12.12 -0.60
CA VAL A 133 1.97 11.79 -2.01
C VAL A 133 2.13 10.28 -2.17
N ASN A 134 3.02 9.63 -1.40
CA ASN A 134 3.16 8.17 -1.38
C ASN A 134 1.86 7.46 -1.00
N VAL A 135 1.04 8.04 -0.11
CA VAL A 135 -0.29 7.50 0.22
C VAL A 135 -1.16 7.37 -1.02
N ILE A 136 -1.07 8.27 -2.00
CA ILE A 136 -1.84 8.20 -3.26
C ILE A 136 -1.37 7.00 -4.10
N PHE A 137 -0.05 6.88 -4.31
CA PHE A 137 0.56 5.77 -5.04
C PHE A 137 0.21 4.42 -4.39
N TYR A 138 0.40 4.35 -3.08
CA TYR A 138 0.08 3.18 -2.27
C TYR A 138 -1.39 2.81 -2.38
N SER A 139 -2.29 3.79 -2.18
CA SER A 139 -3.74 3.60 -2.27
C SER A 139 -4.13 3.04 -3.62
N TYR A 140 -3.55 3.53 -4.71
CA TYR A 140 -3.83 3.02 -6.05
C TYR A 140 -3.34 1.57 -6.23
N ALA A 141 -2.11 1.26 -5.80
CA ALA A 141 -1.53 -0.07 -5.90
C ALA A 141 -2.38 -1.10 -5.14
N VAL A 142 -2.72 -0.83 -3.88
CA VAL A 142 -3.53 -1.74 -3.06
C VAL A 142 -5.02 -1.72 -3.40
N PHE A 143 -5.52 -0.74 -4.15
CA PHE A 143 -6.92 -0.71 -4.61
C PHE A 143 -7.27 -1.89 -5.54
N LEU A 144 -6.26 -2.47 -6.21
CA LEU A 144 -6.40 -3.70 -6.99
C LEU A 144 -6.97 -4.86 -6.17
N GLY A 145 -6.61 -4.96 -4.88
CA GLY A 145 -7.01 -6.05 -3.98
C GLY A 145 -8.52 -6.13 -3.76
N PRO A 146 -9.13 -5.13 -3.09
CA PRO A 146 -10.58 -5.12 -2.88
C PRO A 146 -11.34 -5.10 -4.22
N MET A 147 -10.79 -4.53 -5.30
CA MET A 147 -11.45 -4.64 -6.59
C MET A 147 -11.47 -6.08 -7.13
N ALA A 148 -10.37 -6.81 -7.01
CA ALA A 148 -10.29 -8.21 -7.41
C ALA A 148 -11.31 -9.05 -6.64
N LEU A 149 -11.37 -8.86 -5.32
CA LEU A 149 -12.32 -9.54 -4.46
C LEU A 149 -13.77 -9.16 -4.80
N TYR A 150 -14.04 -7.87 -5.03
CA TYR A 150 -15.36 -7.40 -5.44
C TYR A 150 -15.83 -8.06 -6.74
N ARG A 151 -14.94 -8.23 -7.73
CA ARG A 151 -15.27 -8.87 -9.00
C ARG A 151 -15.68 -10.33 -8.81
N VAL A 152 -14.92 -11.11 -8.04
CA VAL A 152 -15.27 -12.51 -7.72
C VAL A 152 -16.61 -12.58 -7.00
N MET A 153 -16.77 -11.78 -5.93
CA MET A 153 -17.98 -11.85 -5.10
C MET A 153 -19.22 -11.35 -5.84
N ASN A 154 -19.09 -10.37 -6.73
CA ASN A 154 -20.20 -9.86 -7.53
C ASN A 154 -20.62 -10.86 -8.62
N ASP A 155 -19.70 -11.68 -9.14
CA ASP A 155 -20.02 -12.76 -10.09
C ASP A 155 -20.74 -13.92 -9.39
N LEU A 156 -20.33 -14.26 -8.16
CA LEU A 156 -20.97 -15.29 -7.34
C LEU A 156 -22.35 -14.86 -6.79
N LEU A 157 -22.56 -13.57 -6.54
CA LEU A 157 -23.77 -13.01 -5.92
C LEU A 157 -24.33 -11.80 -6.70
N PRO A 158 -24.76 -11.98 -7.96
CA PRO A 158 -25.12 -10.88 -8.86
C PRO A 158 -26.28 -10.02 -8.32
N ASP A 159 -27.25 -10.62 -7.64
CA ASP A 159 -28.43 -9.92 -7.10
C ASP A 159 -28.12 -9.11 -5.83
N ARG A 160 -26.92 -9.26 -5.25
CA ARG A 160 -26.53 -8.64 -3.97
C ARG A 160 -25.41 -7.62 -4.11
N ARG A 161 -25.28 -7.03 -5.30
CA ARG A 161 -24.21 -6.09 -5.67
C ARG A 161 -23.94 -4.98 -4.64
N ALA A 162 -24.97 -4.38 -4.07
CA ALA A 162 -24.83 -3.34 -3.05
C ALA A 162 -24.21 -3.88 -1.75
N TRP A 163 -24.64 -5.05 -1.30
CA TRP A 163 -24.11 -5.72 -0.11
C TRP A 163 -22.68 -6.19 -0.31
N VAL A 164 -22.35 -6.70 -1.50
CA VAL A 164 -20.97 -7.07 -1.86
C VAL A 164 -20.07 -5.83 -1.83
N LEU A 165 -20.53 -4.70 -2.37
CA LEU A 165 -19.77 -3.45 -2.34
C LEU A 165 -19.51 -3.00 -0.90
N LEU A 166 -20.54 -2.98 -0.05
CA LEU A 166 -20.42 -2.63 1.36
C LEU A 166 -19.49 -3.59 2.13
N GLY A 167 -19.64 -4.90 1.91
CA GLY A 167 -18.82 -5.91 2.56
C GLY A 167 -17.36 -5.89 2.15
N VAL A 168 -17.04 -5.51 0.91
CA VAL A 168 -15.65 -5.49 0.44
C VAL A 168 -14.94 -4.16 0.77
N PHE A 169 -15.63 -3.03 0.61
CA PHE A 169 -14.98 -1.71 0.73
C PHE A 169 -15.22 -1.02 2.07
N PHE A 170 -16.27 -1.36 2.82
CA PHE A 170 -16.73 -0.59 3.98
C PHE A 170 -16.68 -1.35 5.31
N ILE A 171 -15.98 -2.48 5.38
CA ILE A 171 -15.63 -3.08 6.68
C ILE A 171 -14.62 -2.16 7.37
N PRO A 172 -14.97 -1.51 8.50
CA PRO A 172 -14.18 -0.39 9.04
C PRO A 172 -12.71 -0.76 9.31
N SER A 173 -12.48 -1.92 9.93
CA SER A 173 -11.12 -2.39 10.24
C SER A 173 -10.28 -2.57 8.98
N PHE A 174 -10.79 -3.34 8.01
CA PHE A 174 -10.06 -3.63 6.77
C PHE A 174 -9.82 -2.37 5.93
N PHE A 175 -10.83 -1.49 5.87
CA PHE A 175 -10.72 -0.22 5.17
C PHE A 175 -9.66 0.70 5.79
N TYR A 176 -9.60 0.78 7.12
CA TYR A 176 -8.61 1.59 7.84
C TYR A 176 -7.19 1.04 7.68
N TRP A 177 -6.96 -0.22 8.10
CA TRP A 177 -5.63 -0.84 8.11
C TRP A 177 -5.07 -1.06 6.70
N GLY A 178 -5.95 -1.34 5.73
CA GLY A 178 -5.55 -1.52 4.34
C GLY A 178 -5.27 -0.22 3.59
N SER A 179 -5.47 0.95 4.20
CA SER A 179 -5.27 2.26 3.53
C SER A 179 -4.07 3.05 4.03
N GLY A 180 -3.60 2.78 5.25
CA GLY A 180 -2.32 3.32 5.74
C GLY A 180 -1.13 2.72 5.00
N LEU A 181 -0.01 3.45 4.92
CA LEU A 181 1.28 2.95 4.42
C LEU A 181 1.83 1.90 5.39
N HIS A 182 1.31 0.68 5.26
CA HIS A 182 1.70 -0.48 6.06
C HIS A 182 1.50 -1.79 5.29
N LYS A 183 2.24 -2.85 5.64
CA LYS A 183 2.27 -4.14 4.95
C LYS A 183 0.92 -4.83 4.76
N GLU A 184 -0.05 -4.57 5.64
CA GLU A 184 -1.38 -5.21 5.64
C GLU A 184 -2.13 -4.98 4.33
N GLY A 185 -2.00 -3.80 3.72
CA GLY A 185 -2.63 -3.52 2.42
C GLY A 185 -2.04 -4.35 1.28
N LEU A 186 -0.72 -4.63 1.29
CA LEU A 186 -0.07 -5.50 0.30
C LEU A 186 -0.43 -6.98 0.51
N ILE A 187 -0.53 -7.42 1.76
CA ILE A 187 -0.96 -8.79 2.09
C ILE A 187 -2.40 -9.00 1.60
N SER A 188 -3.28 -8.05 1.91
CA SER A 188 -4.66 -8.04 1.43
C SER A 188 -4.75 -8.06 -0.09
N LEU A 189 -3.93 -7.26 -0.78
CA LEU A 189 -3.80 -7.26 -2.23
C LEU A 189 -3.41 -8.64 -2.75
N ALA A 190 -2.35 -9.23 -2.21
CA ALA A 190 -1.84 -10.53 -2.64
C ALA A 190 -2.90 -11.63 -2.47
N ILE A 191 -3.54 -11.72 -1.31
CA ILE A 191 -4.59 -12.71 -1.05
C ILE A 191 -5.76 -12.53 -2.03
N SER A 192 -6.21 -11.30 -2.23
CA SER A 192 -7.34 -11.01 -3.12
C SER A 192 -7.03 -11.34 -4.59
N LEU A 193 -5.78 -11.09 -5.03
CA LEU A 193 -5.33 -11.46 -6.37
C LEU A 193 -5.19 -12.96 -6.54
N VAL A 194 -4.71 -13.69 -5.52
CA VAL A 194 -4.67 -15.16 -5.55
C VAL A 194 -6.08 -15.75 -5.68
N ILE A 195 -7.03 -15.25 -4.89
CA ILE A 195 -8.45 -15.66 -5.00
C ILE A 195 -8.98 -15.39 -6.40
N TYR A 196 -8.73 -14.20 -6.93
CA TYR A 196 -9.17 -13.82 -8.28
C TYR A 196 -8.54 -14.70 -9.39
N ALA A 197 -7.26 -15.03 -9.26
CA ALA A 197 -6.52 -15.85 -10.22
C ALA A 197 -6.93 -17.33 -10.18
N ILE A 198 -7.33 -17.85 -9.02
CA ILE A 198 -7.86 -19.23 -8.91
C ILE A 198 -9.29 -19.32 -9.45
N TYR A 199 -10.07 -18.25 -9.30
CA TYR A 199 -11.46 -18.20 -9.75
C TYR A 199 -11.59 -18.06 -11.28
N THR A 200 -10.69 -17.30 -11.91
CA THR A 200 -10.72 -16.99 -13.35
C THR A 200 -10.06 -18.08 -14.17
#